data_AF-A0A024WA30-F1
#
_entry.id   AF-A0A024WA30-F1
#
_cell.length_a   1.000
_cell.length_b   1.000
_cell.length_c   1.000
_cell.angle_alpha   90.00
_cell.angle_beta   90.00
_cell.angle_gamma   90.00
#
_symmetry.space_group_name_H-M   'P 1'
#
loop_
_entity.id
_entity.type
_entity.pdbx_description
1 polymer ?
#
loop_
_entity_poly.entity_id
_entity_poly.type
_entity_poly.pdbx_seq_one_letter_code
_entity_poly.pdbx_strand_id
1 'polypeptide(L)' 'MNLPRSNMVAFIWENHLVVYGGINKHKGDLINSAEIFNEKKNCWELLNNNAKT' A
#
# COMPACT_ATOMS: atom_id res chain seq x y z
N MET A 1 3.49 3.33 -6.46
CA MET A 1 3.12 3.37 -5.04
C MET A 1 3.42 4.76 -4.53
N ASN A 2 2.60 5.27 -3.61
CA ASN A 2 2.75 6.60 -2.99
C ASN A 2 3.79 6.57 -1.87
N LEU A 3 3.96 5.43 -1.19
CA LEU A 3 4.98 5.24 -0.16
C LEU A 3 6.06 4.27 -0.65
N PRO A 4 7.35 4.67 -0.69
CA PRO A 4 8.45 3.74 -0.93
C PRO A 4 8.47 2.65 0.16
N ARG A 5 8.45 1.38 -0.26
CA ARG A 5 8.35 0.24 0.65
C ARG A 5 9.14 -0.97 0.14
N SER A 6 9.64 -1.79 1.05
CA SER A 6 10.20 -3.14 0.81
C SER A 6 9.60 -4.14 1.80
N ASN A 7 9.79 -5.45 1.59
CA ASN A 7 9.25 -6.50 2.46
C ASN A 7 7.72 -6.40 2.66
N MET A 8 7.02 -5.95 1.62
CA MET A 8 5.56 -5.85 1.58
C MET A 8 4.92 -7.15 1.10
N VAL A 9 3.64 -7.32 1.36
CA VAL A 9 2.82 -8.37 0.74
C VAL A 9 2.11 -7.77 -0.46
N ALA A 10 2.11 -8.48 -1.59
CA ALA A 10 1.32 -8.15 -2.77
C ALA A 10 0.34 -9.29 -3.06
N PHE A 11 -0.92 -8.95 -3.35
CA PHE A 11 -1.97 -9.92 -3.64
C PHE A 11 -3.05 -9.33 -4.54
N ILE A 12 -3.89 -10.19 -5.12
CA ILE A 12 -5.04 -9.79 -5.91
C ILE A 12 -6.28 -9.80 -5.02
N TRP A 13 -7.05 -8.70 -5.01
CA TRP A 13 -8.33 -8.57 -4.33
C TRP A 13 -9.33 -7.92 -5.27
N GLU A 14 -10.49 -8.56 -5.49
CA GLU A 14 -11.53 -8.09 -6.42
C GLU A 14 -10.97 -7.70 -7.81
N ASN A 15 -10.04 -8.49 -8.34
CA ASN A 15 -9.35 -8.24 -9.62
C ASN A 15 -8.48 -6.96 -9.64
N HIS A 16 -8.04 -6.48 -8.48
CA HIS A 16 -7.10 -5.38 -8.36
C HIS A 16 -5.81 -5.84 -7.66
N LEU A 17 -4.68 -5.29 -8.10
CA LEU A 17 -3.41 -5.48 -7.41
C LEU A 17 -3.36 -4.62 -6.14
N VAL A 18 -3.19 -5.26 -4.99
CA VAL A 18 -3.09 -4.62 -3.69
C VAL A 18 -1.72 -4.89 -3.08
N VAL A 19 -1.13 -3.87 -2.45
CA VAL A 19 0.05 -4.01 -1.60
C VAL A 19 -0.29 -3.60 -0.17
N TYR A 20 0.20 -4.35 0.80
CA TYR A 20 0.04 -4.04 2.22
C TYR A 20 1.37 -4.17 2.96
N GLY A 21 1.54 -3.32 3.97
CA GLY A 21 2.67 -3.46 4.87
C GLY A 21 3.99 -3.02 4.26
N GLY A 22 5.07 -3.54 4.84
CA GLY A 22 6.43 -3.29 4.42
C GLY A 22 7.16 -2.29 5.30
N ILE A 23 8.41 -2.04 4.91
CA ILE A 23 9.36 -1.21 5.65
C ILE A 23 9.74 -0.04 4.75
N ASN A 24 9.67 1.18 5.28
CA ASN A 24 10.22 2.36 4.60
C ASN A 24 11.74 2.39 4.78
N LYS A 25 12.47 2.73 3.71
CA LYS A 25 13.94 2.88 3.73
C LYS A 25 14.42 3.92 4.73
N HIS A 26 13.61 4.96 4.99
CA HIS A 26 13.92 5.92 6.03
C HIS A 26 13.52 5.35 7.40
N LYS A 27 14.52 5.06 8.23
CA LYS A 27 14.41 4.68 9.65
C LYS A 27 13.89 3.28 9.98
N GLY A 28 13.53 2.47 8.99
CA GLY A 28 12.99 1.13 9.25
C GLY A 28 11.55 1.17 9.77
N ASP A 29 10.85 2.29 9.55
CA ASP A 29 9.48 2.48 9.98
C ASP A 29 8.56 1.47 9.26
N LEU A 30 7.74 0.78 10.07
CA LEU A 30 6.73 -0.14 9.56
C LEU A 30 5.59 0.66 8.91
N ILE A 31 5.22 0.28 7.70
CA ILE A 31 4.11 0.89 6.98
C ILE A 31 2.84 0.12 7.34
N ASN A 32 1.90 0.76 8.03
CA ASN A 32 0.61 0.18 8.38
C ASN A 32 -0.49 0.66 7.44
N SER A 33 -0.28 0.52 6.12
CA SER A 33 -1.25 0.93 5.12
C SER A 33 -1.26 0.01 3.90
N ALA A 34 -2.45 -0.12 3.31
CA ALA A 34 -2.65 -0.76 2.02
C ALA A 34 -2.74 0.29 0.91
N GLU A 35 -2.21 -0.04 -0.26
CA GLU A 35 -2.43 0.70 -1.50
C GLU A 35 -2.98 -0.25 -2.57
N ILE A 36 -3.95 0.23 -3.36
CA ILE A 36 -4.53 -0.49 -4.49
C ILE A 36 -4.09 0.17 -5.79
N PHE A 37 -3.77 -0.63 -6.80
CA PHE A 37 -3.42 -0.11 -8.13
C PHE A 37 -4.68 0.13 -8.96
N ASN A 38 -4.88 1.37 -9.37
CA ASN A 38 -5.95 1.76 -10.30
C ASN A 38 -5.42 1.74 -11.74
N GLU A 39 -5.74 0.69 -12.48
CA GLU A 39 -5.27 0.49 -13.86
C GLU A 39 -5.73 1.60 -14.81
N LYS A 40 -6.95 2.11 -14.64
CA LYS A 40 -7.51 3.16 -15.51
C LYS A 40 -6.79 4.49 -15.37
N LYS A 41 -6.33 4.81 -14.16
CA LYS A 41 -5.57 6.03 -13.87
C LYS A 41 -4.06 5.83 -13.90
N ASN A 42 -3.61 4.57 -14.02
CA ASN A 42 -2.21 4.16 -13.90
C ASN A 42 -1.54 4.72 -12.63
N CYS A 43 -2.24 4.68 -11.50
CA CYS A 43 -1.75 5.22 -10.24
C CYS A 43 -2.14 4.34 -9.05
N TRP A 44 -1.50 4.58 -7.91
CA TRP A 44 -1.80 3.88 -6.66
C TRP A 44 -2.72 4.76 -5.81
N GLU A 45 -3.75 4.16 -5.24
CA GLU A 45 -4.70 4.82 -4.34
C GLU A 45 -4.54 4.24 -2.93
N LEU A 46 -4.50 5.09 -1.90
CA LEU A 46 -4.41 4.66 -0.52
C LEU A 46 -5.76 4.11 -0.07
N LEU A 47 -5.81 2.87 0.42
CA LEU A 47 -7.00 2.31 1.04
C LEU A 47 -7.09 2.87 2.47
N ASN A 48 -8.17 3.60 2.74
CA ASN A 48 -8.17 4.67 3.73
C ASN A 48 -7.77 4.26 5.17
N ASN A 49 -6.99 5.16 5.77
CA ASN A 49 -6.48 5.17 7.13
C ASN A 49 -7.54 5.77 8.09
N ASN A 50 -8.51 4.97 8.53
CA ASN A 50 -9.40 5.36 9.63
C ASN A 50 -8.85 4.87 10.98
N ALA A 51 -7.63 5.30 11.34
CA ALA A 51 -7.16 5.20 12.72
C ALA A 51 -7.87 6.29 13.56
N LYS A 52 -9.14 6.05 13.88
CA LYS A 52 -9.80 6.64 15.05
C LYS A 52 -10.49 5.53 15.83
N THR A 53 -9.84 5.09 16.90
CA THR A 53 -10.47 4.73 18.18
C THR A 53 -9.38 4.65 19.24
#